data_AF-A0A7X7L0Y0-F1
#
_entry.id   AF-A0A7X7L0Y0-F1
#
_cell.length_a   1.000
_cell.length_b   1.000
_cell.length_c   1.000
_cell.angle_alpha   90.00
_cell.angle_beta   90.00
_cell.angle_gamma   90.00
#
_symmetry.space_group_name_H-M   'P 1'
#
loop_
_entity.id
_entity.type
_entity.pdbx_description
1 polymer ?
#
loop_
_entity_poly.entity_id
_entity_poly.type
_entity_poly.pdbx_seq_one_letter_code
_entity_poly.pdbx_strand_id
1 'polypeptide(L)'
;MSGMGTPDLLGTYGTFTYFTDAFVPDADKFTGGRVVKVRPKNNLIRCSLDGPKNSMRTDGRGTTLEFTVRRDPWEASAKIDLQGTELIMTEGEWSEWIPVKYELMPMFAGVSGMVRLYLQQLRPEFRLYVTPINVDPMDPSLPICNPGTYSKELSQAVGRFSTLGFPEDTKALSHGVLSEDEFLEQSRFVLEERLAGYEYQLNNFKEGFFFYYFSSIDQNCHMLWKNMDENHPLYQPNASQETKNAMKYMYQRMDEVLKMALGKLDSRTTLMVMSDHGFAPFYREFNLSTWLVKNGFTALSDPSRMEDMTYFDVVDWSRTKAYAMGINGIYINMQGRDRFGSVHPQQASKVKREIISRLVQEKDPRNGKPVVVNAYDTHKIYSGPFLAVAPDIVLGYQSGYRISDESVLGKFPKELFSDRTDKWAADHCMDPSVVPGVLLSNKEVACPNPAIWDLAPTIINAFGLKVPKEMDGKPIFKV
;
A
#
# COMPACT_ATOMS: atom_id res chain seq x y z
N MET A 1 11.79 -12.42 5.48
CA MET A 1 11.64 -11.16 6.24
C MET A 1 10.19 -10.71 6.09
N SER A 2 9.74 -9.69 6.83
CA SER A 2 8.34 -9.24 6.83
C SER A 2 7.93 -8.89 5.40
N GLY A 3 6.73 -9.33 5.02
CA GLY A 3 6.19 -9.12 3.69
C GLY A 3 4.96 -8.21 3.72
N MET A 4 4.40 -7.96 2.54
CA MET A 4 3.11 -7.30 2.39
C MET A 4 2.06 -7.99 3.28
N GLY A 5 1.30 -7.19 4.03
CA GLY A 5 0.30 -7.68 4.98
C GLY A 5 0.81 -7.98 6.39
N THR A 6 2.10 -7.79 6.68
CA THR A 6 2.58 -7.81 8.08
C THR A 6 1.91 -6.67 8.86
N PRO A 7 1.13 -6.95 9.91
CA PRO A 7 0.38 -5.93 10.64
C PRO A 7 1.27 -5.18 11.63
N ASP A 8 0.77 -4.04 12.13
CA ASP A 8 1.30 -3.43 13.35
C ASP A 8 0.89 -4.23 14.60
N LEU A 9 1.41 -3.85 15.76
CA LEU A 9 1.04 -4.52 17.03
C LEU A 9 -0.44 -4.34 17.41
N LEU A 10 -1.19 -3.46 16.75
CA LEU A 10 -2.64 -3.35 16.95
C LEU A 10 -3.41 -4.37 16.08
N GLY A 11 -2.73 -5.11 15.21
CA GLY A 11 -3.33 -6.04 14.26
C GLY A 11 -3.92 -5.34 13.03
N THR A 12 -3.50 -4.11 12.75
CA THR A 12 -3.97 -3.31 11.61
C THR A 12 -2.90 -3.24 10.52
N TYR A 13 -3.22 -2.65 9.36
CA TYR A 13 -2.23 -2.41 8.29
C TYR A 13 -1.25 -1.27 8.59
N GLY A 14 -1.35 -0.65 9.77
CA GLY A 14 -0.57 0.50 10.20
C GLY A 14 -1.49 1.59 10.72
N THR A 15 -1.55 1.75 12.04
CA THR A 15 -2.31 2.83 12.69
C THR A 15 -1.37 3.79 13.40
N PHE A 16 -1.20 4.99 12.83
CA PHE A 16 -0.41 6.04 13.50
C PHE A 16 -1.14 6.68 14.67
N THR A 17 -0.40 7.37 15.52
CA THR A 17 -0.96 8.15 16.63
C THR A 17 -0.51 9.60 16.53
N TYR A 18 -1.46 10.53 16.50
CA TYR A 18 -1.19 11.95 16.40
C TYR A 18 -1.63 12.67 17.67
N PHE A 19 -0.67 13.13 18.47
CA PHE A 19 -0.93 13.86 19.72
C PHE A 19 -0.98 15.36 19.44
N THR A 20 -2.08 16.01 19.82
CA THR A 20 -2.22 17.45 19.63
C THR A 20 -3.16 18.11 20.63
N ASP A 21 -2.92 19.38 20.94
CA ASP A 21 -3.86 20.25 21.65
C ASP A 21 -4.65 21.17 20.69
N ALA A 22 -4.41 21.06 19.38
CA ALA A 22 -5.17 21.73 18.32
C ALA A 22 -6.49 21.01 18.03
N PHE A 23 -7.46 21.72 17.45
CA PHE A 23 -8.65 21.08 16.89
C PHE A 23 -8.28 20.45 15.54
N VAL A 24 -8.64 19.18 15.35
CA VAL A 24 -8.45 18.46 14.09
C VAL A 24 -9.82 18.13 13.52
N PRO A 25 -10.23 18.74 12.40
CA PRO A 25 -11.50 18.44 11.75
C PRO A 25 -11.61 16.96 11.37
N ASP A 26 -12.80 16.39 11.53
CA ASP A 26 -13.13 15.00 11.11
C ASP A 26 -12.18 13.91 11.64
N ALA A 27 -11.53 14.16 12.79
CA ALA A 27 -10.58 13.23 13.39
C ALA A 27 -11.19 11.85 13.71
N ASP A 28 -12.50 11.79 13.95
CA ASP A 28 -13.27 10.55 14.16
C ASP A 28 -13.43 9.70 12.90
N LYS A 29 -13.20 10.29 11.72
CA LYS A 29 -13.30 9.61 10.41
C LYS A 29 -11.94 9.17 9.87
N PHE A 30 -10.85 9.39 10.61
CA PHE A 30 -9.52 8.99 10.17
C PHE A 30 -9.46 7.47 10.00
N THR A 31 -8.92 7.03 8.87
CA THR A 31 -8.64 5.62 8.59
C THR A 31 -7.14 5.40 8.70
N GLY A 32 -6.70 4.32 9.37
CA GLY A 32 -5.27 4.05 9.55
C GLY A 32 -4.55 5.03 10.49
N GLY A 33 -5.29 5.74 11.35
CA GLY A 33 -4.70 6.64 12.34
C GLY A 33 -5.67 7.06 13.42
N ARG A 34 -5.13 7.55 14.54
CA ARG A 34 -5.90 8.11 15.66
C ARG A 34 -5.34 9.45 16.09
N VAL A 35 -6.24 10.38 16.42
CA VAL A 35 -5.88 11.68 16.99
C VAL A 35 -6.13 11.64 18.50
N VAL A 36 -5.09 11.89 19.27
CA VAL A 36 -5.16 11.92 20.74
C VAL A 36 -5.05 13.36 21.22
N LYS A 37 -6.14 13.86 21.80
CA LYS A 37 -6.17 15.21 22.37
C LYS A 37 -5.35 15.26 23.66
N VAL A 38 -4.33 16.11 23.71
CA VAL A 38 -3.54 16.35 24.92
C VAL A 38 -3.83 17.73 25.53
N ARG A 39 -3.44 17.91 26.79
CA ARG A 39 -3.60 19.16 27.53
C ARG A 39 -2.27 19.55 28.18
N PRO A 40 -1.46 20.40 27.55
CA PRO A 40 -0.22 20.88 28.14
C PRO A 40 -0.49 21.65 29.45
N LYS A 41 0.33 21.40 30.47
CA LYS A 41 0.28 22.10 31.75
C LYS A 41 1.69 22.35 32.26
N ASN A 42 2.05 23.60 32.52
CA ASN A 42 3.38 23.98 33.02
C ASN A 42 4.53 23.37 32.19
N ASN A 43 4.48 23.52 30.87
CA ASN A 43 5.41 22.91 29.90
C ASN A 43 5.47 21.37 29.88
N LEU A 44 4.65 20.68 30.69
CA LEU A 44 4.54 19.23 30.69
C LEU A 44 3.31 18.79 29.92
N ILE A 45 3.49 17.81 29.05
CA ILE A 45 2.44 17.11 28.31
C ILE A 45 2.53 15.65 28.70
N ARG A 46 1.39 15.06 29.05
CA ARG A 46 1.27 13.62 29.32
C ARG A 46 0.53 12.99 28.15
N CYS A 47 1.11 11.93 27.62
CA CYS A 47 0.62 11.23 26.45
C CYS A 47 0.40 9.76 26.81
N SER A 48 -0.67 9.18 26.27
CA SER A 48 -0.98 7.74 26.41
C SER A 48 -1.04 7.13 25.01
N LEU A 49 -0.23 6.10 24.78
CA LEU A 49 -0.15 5.37 23.52
C LEU A 49 -0.78 4.00 23.71
N ASP A 50 -1.95 3.74 23.12
CA ASP A 50 -2.56 2.41 23.22
C ASP A 50 -1.78 1.39 22.38
N GLY A 51 -1.61 0.21 22.95
CA GLY A 51 -0.98 -0.96 22.35
C GLY A 51 -1.99 -2.09 22.07
N PRO A 52 -1.49 -3.33 21.88
CA PRO A 52 -2.33 -4.48 21.54
C PRO A 52 -3.47 -4.72 22.54
N LYS A 53 -4.51 -5.42 22.07
CA LYS A 53 -5.52 -6.00 22.96
C LYS A 53 -4.86 -6.96 23.95
N ASN A 54 -5.23 -6.87 25.22
CA ASN A 54 -4.73 -7.78 26.24
C ASN A 54 -5.69 -8.97 26.40
N SER A 55 -5.39 -10.07 25.72
CA SER A 55 -6.19 -11.31 25.76
C SER A 55 -6.25 -11.97 27.15
N MET A 56 -5.40 -11.56 28.09
CA MET A 56 -5.41 -12.06 29.47
C MET A 56 -6.32 -11.25 30.41
N ARG A 57 -6.94 -10.17 29.93
CA ARG A 57 -7.89 -9.37 30.71
C ARG A 57 -9.34 -9.72 30.36
N THR A 58 -10.16 -9.89 31.38
CA THR A 58 -11.61 -10.14 31.24
C THR A 58 -12.41 -8.88 30.91
N ASP A 59 -11.85 -7.69 31.13
CA ASP A 59 -12.50 -6.41 30.83
C ASP A 59 -12.29 -5.95 29.37
N GLY A 60 -11.57 -6.73 28.57
CA GLY A 60 -11.33 -6.46 27.15
C GLY A 60 -10.48 -5.22 26.85
N ARG A 61 -9.91 -4.57 27.88
CA ARG A 61 -9.07 -3.38 27.68
C ARG A 61 -7.74 -3.74 27.03
N GLY A 62 -7.31 -2.92 26.08
CA GLY A 62 -5.96 -2.99 25.52
C GLY A 62 -4.90 -2.57 26.54
N THR A 63 -3.65 -2.85 26.23
CA THR A 63 -2.51 -2.28 26.97
C THR A 63 -2.32 -0.81 26.60
N THR A 64 -1.82 0.00 27.52
CA THR A 64 -1.43 1.38 27.21
C THR A 64 -0.03 1.64 27.75
N LEU A 65 0.62 2.63 27.17
CA LEU A 65 1.93 3.11 27.58
C LEU A 65 1.83 4.62 27.81
N GLU A 66 2.21 5.07 29.01
CA GLU A 66 2.30 6.50 29.33
C GLU A 66 3.71 7.02 29.05
N PHE A 67 3.79 8.20 28.46
CA PHE A 67 5.05 8.92 28.26
C PHE A 67 4.85 10.42 28.46
N THR A 68 5.95 11.16 28.61
CA THR A 68 5.87 12.61 28.85
C THR A 68 6.72 13.40 27.88
N VAL A 69 6.23 14.59 27.54
CA VAL A 69 6.97 15.59 26.77
C VAL A 69 7.08 16.85 27.62
N ARG A 70 8.32 17.27 27.90
CA ARG A 70 8.66 18.48 28.64
C ARG A 70 9.24 19.51 27.69
N ARG A 71 8.48 20.55 27.39
CA ARG A 71 8.92 21.64 26.51
C ARG A 71 10.02 22.46 27.17
N ASP A 72 11.04 22.81 26.42
CA ASP A 72 11.92 23.89 26.82
C ASP A 72 11.14 25.22 26.79
N PRO A 73 11.19 26.07 27.83
CA PRO A 73 10.45 27.33 27.86
C PRO A 73 10.89 28.36 26.81
N TRP A 74 12.11 28.27 26.32
CA TRP A 74 12.77 29.29 25.49
C TRP A 74 13.11 28.79 24.10
N GLU A 75 13.53 27.53 23.99
CA GLU A 75 13.94 26.92 22.74
C GLU A 75 12.81 26.12 22.09
N ALA A 76 12.91 25.93 20.78
CA ALA A 76 12.05 25.04 19.99
C ALA A 76 12.45 23.56 20.19
N SER A 77 12.64 23.15 21.44
CA SER A 77 13.05 21.80 21.82
C SER A 77 12.24 21.26 22.99
N ALA A 78 12.20 19.94 23.12
CA ALA A 78 11.56 19.26 24.23
C ALA A 78 12.31 17.99 24.63
N LYS A 79 12.27 17.70 25.93
CA LYS A 79 12.67 16.41 26.46
C LYS A 79 11.48 15.45 26.42
N ILE A 80 11.63 14.31 25.75
CA ILE A 80 10.66 13.22 25.75
C ILE A 80 11.19 12.08 26.62
N ASP A 81 10.38 11.58 27.54
CA ASP A 81 10.68 10.40 28.35
C ASP A 81 9.65 9.31 28.02
N LEU A 82 10.11 8.30 27.28
CA LEU A 82 9.34 7.16 26.79
C LEU A 82 9.92 5.86 27.37
N GLN A 83 9.27 5.33 28.41
CA GLN A 83 9.73 4.15 29.16
C GLN A 83 11.20 4.22 29.61
N GLY A 84 11.65 5.39 30.09
CA GLY A 84 13.03 5.61 30.55
C GLY A 84 14.02 5.87 29.42
N THR A 85 13.59 5.82 28.15
CA THR A 85 14.36 6.39 27.04
C THR A 85 14.14 7.90 27.03
N GLU A 86 15.18 8.64 27.39
CA GLU A 86 15.16 10.10 27.38
C GLU A 86 15.76 10.65 26.09
N LEU A 87 14.97 11.45 25.36
CA LEU A 87 15.35 12.09 24.11
C LEU A 87 15.22 13.60 24.25
N ILE A 88 16.13 14.35 23.64
CA ILE A 88 15.95 15.78 23.40
C ILE A 88 15.69 15.91 21.91
N MET A 89 14.52 16.45 21.55
CA MET A 89 14.12 16.65 20.16
C MET A 89 13.81 18.11 19.91
N THR A 90 14.18 18.59 18.74
CA THR A 90 13.80 19.90 18.21
C THR A 90 12.54 19.82 17.35
N GLU A 91 11.81 20.93 17.20
CA GLU A 91 10.72 21.01 16.22
C GLU A 91 11.23 20.68 14.81
N GLY A 92 10.50 19.82 14.09
CA GLY A 92 10.89 19.30 12.78
C GLY A 92 11.83 18.08 12.82
N GLU A 93 12.08 17.49 13.99
CA GLU A 93 12.98 16.35 14.14
C GLU A 93 12.25 15.01 14.24
N TRP A 94 12.75 14.02 13.49
CA TRP A 94 12.39 12.60 13.63
C TRP A 94 13.34 11.91 14.61
N SER A 95 12.81 11.06 15.48
CA SER A 95 13.64 10.19 16.31
C SER A 95 14.14 8.98 15.53
N GLU A 96 15.20 8.37 16.05
CA GLU A 96 15.53 6.97 15.77
C GLU A 96 14.41 6.03 16.26
N TRP A 97 14.49 4.73 15.90
CA TRP A 97 13.57 3.72 16.43
C TRP A 97 13.71 3.57 17.94
N ILE A 98 12.61 3.80 18.66
CA ILE A 98 12.52 3.65 20.10
C ILE A 98 11.83 2.33 20.41
N PRO A 99 12.49 1.38 21.09
CA PRO A 99 11.85 0.16 21.53
C PRO A 99 10.83 0.48 22.64
N VAL A 100 9.67 -0.16 22.57
CA VAL A 100 8.60 -0.06 23.55
C VAL A 100 8.12 -1.45 23.96
N LYS A 101 7.70 -1.60 25.22
CA LYS A 101 7.19 -2.85 25.75
C LYS A 101 5.83 -2.66 26.39
N TYR A 102 4.85 -3.40 25.89
CA TYR A 102 3.50 -3.41 26.44
C TYR A 102 3.34 -4.58 27.40
N GLU A 103 3.05 -4.30 28.67
CA GLU A 103 2.84 -5.35 29.68
C GLU A 103 1.46 -5.99 29.51
N LEU A 104 1.43 -7.30 29.23
CA LEU A 104 0.20 -8.08 29.22
C LEU A 104 -0.12 -8.60 30.63
N MET A 105 0.92 -9.04 31.35
CA MET A 105 0.85 -9.41 32.76
C MET A 105 2.10 -8.84 33.43
N PRO A 106 1.95 -7.96 34.45
CA PRO A 106 3.07 -7.34 35.12
C PRO A 106 4.13 -8.38 35.52
N MET A 107 5.39 -8.13 35.17
CA MET A 107 6.55 -9.02 35.43
C MET A 107 6.59 -10.39 34.72
N PHE A 108 5.51 -10.86 34.11
CA PHE A 108 5.44 -12.22 33.56
C PHE A 108 5.33 -12.29 32.04
N ALA A 109 4.66 -11.32 31.41
CA ALA A 109 4.45 -11.32 29.96
C ALA A 109 4.30 -9.92 29.40
N GLY A 110 4.89 -9.69 28.23
CA GLY A 110 4.73 -8.45 27.48
C GLY A 110 4.97 -8.66 25.99
N VAL A 111 4.57 -7.66 25.21
CA VAL A 111 4.75 -7.60 23.76
C VAL A 111 5.72 -6.47 23.46
N SER A 112 6.81 -6.81 22.76
CA SER A 112 7.82 -5.87 22.33
C SER A 112 7.49 -5.30 20.95
N GLY A 113 7.61 -3.99 20.84
CA GLY A 113 7.43 -3.24 19.60
C GLY A 113 8.40 -2.08 19.52
N MET A 114 8.27 -1.27 18.49
CA MET A 114 9.06 -0.06 18.33
C MET A 114 8.28 1.02 17.59
N VAL A 115 8.60 2.28 17.87
CA VAL A 115 8.00 3.46 17.24
C VAL A 115 9.08 4.47 16.89
N ARG A 116 8.81 5.34 15.90
CA ARG A 116 9.49 6.62 15.75
C ARG A 116 8.55 7.75 16.14
N LEU A 117 9.13 8.82 16.67
CA LEU A 117 8.46 10.06 16.99
C LEU A 117 8.85 11.11 15.96
N TYR A 118 7.92 12.00 15.64
CA TYR A 118 8.21 13.19 14.85
C TYR A 118 7.61 14.41 15.53
N LEU A 119 8.49 15.25 16.07
CA LEU A 119 8.08 16.43 16.82
C LEU A 119 7.81 17.57 15.86
N GLN A 120 6.59 17.64 15.35
CA GLN A 120 6.20 18.66 14.37
C GLN A 120 6.20 20.07 14.96
N GLN A 121 5.62 20.22 16.14
CA GLN A 121 5.37 21.54 16.69
C GLN A 121 5.20 21.49 18.21
N LEU A 122 5.82 22.42 18.92
CA LEU A 122 5.65 22.64 20.35
C LEU A 122 4.73 23.83 20.63
N ARG A 123 4.77 24.88 19.79
CA ARG A 123 4.01 26.13 19.99
C ARG A 123 3.53 26.75 18.67
N PRO A 124 2.43 27.53 18.67
CA PRO A 124 1.47 27.72 19.77
C PRO A 124 0.70 26.44 20.11
N GLU A 125 0.51 25.55 19.13
CA GLU A 125 -0.13 24.25 19.29
C GLU A 125 0.91 23.13 19.35
N PHE A 126 0.65 22.12 20.18
CA PHE A 126 1.40 20.88 20.19
C PHE A 126 1.01 19.99 19.03
N ARG A 127 2.00 19.40 18.36
CA ARG A 127 1.81 18.38 17.32
C ARG A 127 2.97 17.40 17.42
N LEU A 128 2.64 16.15 17.72
CA LEU A 128 3.59 15.05 17.78
C LEU A 128 2.98 13.86 17.04
N TYR A 129 3.63 13.44 15.97
CA TYR A 129 3.31 12.21 15.26
C TYR A 129 4.10 11.04 15.85
N VAL A 130 3.44 9.88 15.94
CA VAL A 130 4.04 8.61 16.32
C VAL A 130 3.66 7.58 15.27
N THR A 131 4.66 6.89 14.72
CA THR A 131 4.44 5.83 13.72
C THR A 131 3.51 4.73 14.24
N PRO A 132 2.93 3.91 13.36
CA PRO A 132 2.39 2.62 13.77
C PRO A 132 3.41 1.82 14.60
N ILE A 133 2.89 1.04 15.55
CA ILE A 133 3.74 0.27 16.46
C ILE A 133 4.25 -0.97 15.71
N ASN A 134 5.49 -0.89 15.26
CA ASN A 134 6.15 -1.96 14.53
C ASN A 134 6.51 -3.10 15.49
N VAL A 135 6.55 -4.34 14.98
CA VAL A 135 7.16 -5.46 15.72
C VAL A 135 8.66 -5.16 15.87
N ASP A 136 9.22 -5.25 17.08
CA ASP A 136 10.67 -5.03 17.26
C ASP A 136 11.43 -6.22 16.65
N PRO A 137 12.28 -6.03 15.62
CA PRO A 137 13.03 -7.13 15.01
C PRO A 137 14.04 -7.78 15.97
N MET A 138 14.44 -7.09 17.04
CA MET A 138 15.36 -7.61 18.08
C MET A 138 14.69 -8.57 19.07
N ASP A 139 13.36 -8.46 19.22
CA ASP A 139 12.52 -9.27 20.11
C ASP A 139 11.11 -9.44 19.49
N PRO A 140 11.00 -10.18 18.38
CA PRO A 140 9.78 -10.18 17.58
C PRO A 140 8.65 -10.94 18.28
N SER A 141 7.56 -10.23 18.55
CA SER A 141 6.34 -10.81 19.13
C SER A 141 5.46 -11.58 18.14
N LEU A 142 5.74 -11.43 16.83
CA LEU A 142 5.08 -12.13 15.72
C LEU A 142 6.15 -12.74 14.80
N PRO A 143 5.84 -13.85 14.10
CA PRO A 143 6.77 -14.48 13.16
C PRO A 143 6.91 -13.61 11.89
N ILE A 144 7.80 -12.64 11.94
CA ILE A 144 8.06 -11.71 10.83
C ILE A 144 9.14 -12.19 9.87
N CYS A 145 9.86 -13.28 10.17
CA CYS A 145 10.90 -13.81 9.31
C CYS A 145 11.03 -15.33 9.36
N ASN A 146 11.71 -15.89 8.36
CA ASN A 146 12.12 -17.28 8.33
C ASN A 146 13.57 -17.35 7.79
N PRO A 147 14.52 -18.00 8.50
CA PRO A 147 14.36 -18.59 9.85
C PRO A 147 14.04 -17.52 10.92
N GLY A 148 13.34 -17.91 11.99
CA GLY A 148 12.75 -16.96 12.94
C GLY A 148 13.73 -16.09 13.74
N THR A 149 15.02 -16.44 13.76
CA THR A 149 16.08 -15.64 14.41
C THR A 149 16.67 -14.57 13.50
N TYR A 150 16.37 -14.61 12.21
CA TYR A 150 17.05 -13.81 11.20
C TYR A 150 16.78 -12.30 11.35
N SER A 151 15.58 -11.89 11.81
CA SER A 151 15.27 -10.46 12.03
C SER A 151 16.20 -9.83 13.06
N LYS A 152 16.56 -10.58 14.11
CA LYS A 152 17.44 -10.12 15.17
C LYS A 152 18.88 -10.02 14.68
N GLU A 153 19.35 -11.03 13.94
CA GLU A 153 20.68 -11.01 13.31
C GLU A 153 20.83 -9.80 12.38
N LEU A 154 19.87 -9.59 11.49
CA LEU A 154 19.87 -8.44 10.60
C LEU A 154 19.86 -7.14 11.40
N SER A 155 18.98 -7.02 12.40
CA SER A 155 18.88 -5.80 13.20
C SER A 155 20.13 -5.50 14.03
N GLN A 156 20.86 -6.52 14.47
CA GLN A 156 22.17 -6.35 15.11
C GLN A 156 23.22 -5.81 14.14
N ALA A 157 23.12 -6.16 12.86
CA ALA A 157 24.08 -5.74 11.84
C ALA A 157 23.80 -4.33 11.29
N VAL A 158 22.53 -3.99 11.05
CA VAL A 158 22.15 -2.75 10.34
C VAL A 158 21.32 -1.77 11.17
N GLY A 159 21.05 -2.09 12.43
CA GLY A 159 20.13 -1.31 13.28
C GLY A 159 18.68 -1.78 13.14
N ARG A 160 17.77 -1.13 13.87
CA ARG A 160 16.34 -1.42 13.77
C ARG A 160 15.79 -0.89 12.44
N PHE A 161 14.85 -1.61 11.87
CA PHE A 161 14.24 -1.31 10.57
C PHE A 161 12.74 -1.59 10.60
N SER A 162 11.97 -0.86 9.80
CA SER A 162 10.52 -1.01 9.70
C SER A 162 10.13 -2.46 9.37
N THR A 163 9.24 -3.02 10.18
CA THR A 163 8.73 -4.39 10.05
C THR A 163 7.30 -4.46 9.51
N LEU A 164 6.63 -3.30 9.39
CA LEU A 164 5.30 -3.19 8.83
C LEU A 164 5.25 -3.56 7.34
N GLY A 165 4.13 -4.11 6.88
CA GLY A 165 3.92 -4.46 5.47
C GLY A 165 3.84 -3.24 4.54
N PHE A 166 3.30 -2.12 5.04
CA PHE A 166 3.27 -0.81 4.35
C PHE A 166 4.00 0.22 5.23
N PRO A 167 5.32 0.33 5.11
CA PRO A 167 6.15 1.07 6.05
C PRO A 167 6.03 2.60 5.92
N GLU A 168 5.78 3.12 4.71
CA GLU A 168 5.46 4.54 4.49
C GLU A 168 3.99 4.83 4.84
N ASP A 169 3.75 5.83 5.69
CA ASP A 169 2.43 6.12 6.24
C ASP A 169 1.59 7.00 5.30
N THR A 170 1.05 6.36 4.27
CA THR A 170 0.21 7.00 3.26
C THR A 170 -1.05 7.63 3.87
N LYS A 171 -1.59 7.05 4.95
CA LYS A 171 -2.79 7.54 5.62
C LYS A 171 -2.54 8.81 6.40
N ALA A 172 -1.41 8.92 7.10
CA ALA A 172 -1.02 10.16 7.75
C ALA A 172 -0.88 11.31 6.74
N LEU A 173 -0.31 11.03 5.56
CA LEU A 173 -0.24 12.01 4.49
C LEU A 173 -1.64 12.35 3.95
N SER A 174 -2.48 11.37 3.58
CA SER A 174 -3.85 11.61 3.09
C SER A 174 -4.69 12.45 4.04
N HIS A 175 -4.58 12.21 5.35
CA HIS A 175 -5.29 12.97 6.38
C HIS A 175 -4.63 14.32 6.75
N GLY A 176 -3.51 14.68 6.10
CA GLY A 176 -2.81 15.94 6.34
C GLY A 176 -2.11 16.02 7.70
N VAL A 177 -1.90 14.87 8.35
CA VAL A 177 -1.10 14.77 9.57
C VAL A 177 0.37 14.93 9.25
N LEU A 178 0.84 14.30 8.18
CA LEU A 178 2.15 14.58 7.60
C LEU A 178 2.01 15.51 6.39
N SER A 179 2.92 16.46 6.28
CA SER A 179 3.17 17.19 5.04
C SER A 179 3.85 16.28 4.01
N GLU A 180 3.98 16.74 2.77
CA GLU A 180 4.63 15.98 1.71
C GLU A 180 6.14 15.84 1.94
N ASP A 181 6.78 16.87 2.50
CA ASP A 181 8.19 16.84 2.88
C ASP A 181 8.41 15.88 4.06
N GLU A 182 7.51 15.89 5.04
CA GLU A 182 7.59 15.02 6.22
C GLU A 182 7.37 13.55 5.85
N PHE A 183 6.45 13.28 4.92
CA PHE A 183 6.24 11.95 4.35
C PHE A 183 7.46 11.51 3.51
N LEU A 184 8.03 12.39 2.69
CA LEU A 184 9.22 12.07 1.89
C LEU A 184 10.41 11.72 2.80
N GLU A 185 10.58 12.43 3.91
CA GLU A 185 11.63 12.12 4.89
C GLU A 185 11.40 10.76 5.56
N GLN A 186 10.16 10.45 5.97
CA GLN A 186 9.81 9.10 6.45
C GLN A 186 10.14 8.02 5.41
N SER A 187 9.76 8.26 4.16
CA SER A 187 10.03 7.38 3.04
C SER A 187 11.54 7.15 2.81
N ARG A 188 12.36 8.20 2.97
CA ARG A 188 13.83 8.07 2.93
C ARG A 188 14.35 7.16 4.03
N PHE A 189 13.86 7.28 5.27
CA PHE A 189 14.26 6.35 6.33
C PHE A 189 13.94 4.90 5.99
N VAL A 190 12.75 4.64 5.47
CA VAL A 190 12.37 3.29 5.02
C VAL A 190 13.31 2.78 3.94
N LEU A 191 13.61 3.62 2.94
CA LEU A 191 14.52 3.25 1.85
C LEU A 191 15.93 2.97 2.37
N GLU A 192 16.50 3.84 3.21
CA GLU A 192 17.85 3.65 3.78
C GLU A 192 17.95 2.38 4.62
N GLU A 193 16.93 2.06 5.42
CA GLU A 193 16.85 0.78 6.15
C GLU A 193 16.86 -0.42 5.19
N ARG A 194 16.11 -0.34 4.08
CA ARG A 194 16.09 -1.39 3.05
C ARG A 194 17.42 -1.47 2.30
N LEU A 195 18.11 -0.36 2.07
CA LEU A 195 19.41 -0.35 1.42
C LEU A 195 20.50 -0.94 2.31
N ALA A 196 20.51 -0.61 3.61
CA ALA A 196 21.42 -1.20 4.57
C ALA A 196 21.23 -2.73 4.67
N GLY A 197 19.96 -3.18 4.71
CA GLY A 197 19.65 -4.61 4.67
C GLY A 197 20.07 -5.29 3.37
N TYR A 198 19.86 -4.63 2.23
CA TYR A 198 20.29 -5.13 0.92
C TYR A 198 21.81 -5.28 0.85
N GLU A 199 22.56 -4.25 1.23
CA GLU A 199 24.02 -4.25 1.21
C GLU A 199 24.58 -5.33 2.14
N TYR A 200 24.07 -5.42 3.37
CA TYR A 200 24.47 -6.46 4.32
C TYR A 200 24.26 -7.85 3.71
N GLN A 201 23.09 -8.09 3.13
CA GLN A 201 22.77 -9.39 2.56
C GLN A 201 23.57 -9.71 1.30
N LEU A 202 23.75 -8.75 0.41
CA LEU A 202 24.52 -8.91 -0.81
C LEU A 202 26.01 -9.21 -0.49
N ASN A 203 26.57 -8.60 0.55
CA ASN A 203 27.95 -8.85 0.99
C ASN A 203 28.13 -10.25 1.62
N ASN A 204 27.10 -10.76 2.28
CA ASN A 204 27.14 -12.05 2.96
C ASN A 204 26.67 -13.22 2.07
N PHE A 205 25.92 -12.95 1.01
CA PHE A 205 25.46 -13.95 0.06
C PHE A 205 26.63 -14.65 -0.64
N LYS A 206 26.57 -15.98 -0.73
CA LYS A 206 27.64 -16.81 -1.32
C LYS A 206 27.17 -17.59 -2.54
N GLU A 207 26.02 -18.24 -2.45
CA GLU A 207 25.47 -19.08 -3.52
C GLU A 207 23.96 -19.27 -3.34
N GLY A 208 23.30 -19.76 -4.40
CA GLY A 208 21.86 -20.06 -4.41
C GLY A 208 21.03 -18.96 -5.07
N PHE A 209 19.85 -18.68 -4.50
CA PHE A 209 18.91 -17.69 -5.01
C PHE A 209 18.85 -16.47 -4.08
N PHE A 210 19.12 -15.30 -4.65
CA PHE A 210 19.03 -14.02 -3.95
C PHE A 210 17.90 -13.17 -4.55
N PHE A 211 16.91 -12.82 -3.74
CA PHE A 211 15.82 -11.94 -4.13
C PHE A 211 15.66 -10.83 -3.09
N TYR A 212 15.60 -9.59 -3.57
CA TYR A 212 15.39 -8.42 -2.74
C TYR A 212 14.40 -7.48 -3.43
N TYR A 213 13.46 -6.94 -2.65
CA TYR A 213 12.36 -6.11 -3.13
C TYR A 213 12.40 -4.73 -2.45
N PHE A 214 12.19 -3.68 -3.24
CA PHE A 214 12.13 -2.30 -2.77
C PHE A 214 10.74 -1.72 -3.06
N SER A 215 9.95 -1.50 -2.01
CA SER A 215 8.58 -0.95 -2.11
C SER A 215 8.54 0.57 -2.23
N SER A 216 9.62 1.28 -1.87
CA SER A 216 9.57 2.74 -1.72
C SER A 216 9.26 3.46 -3.04
N ILE A 217 9.65 2.93 -4.20
CA ILE A 217 9.29 3.54 -5.49
C ILE A 217 7.76 3.55 -5.66
N ASP A 218 7.12 2.40 -5.41
CA ASP A 218 5.68 2.21 -5.54
C ASP A 218 4.88 3.17 -4.64
N GLN A 219 5.21 3.18 -3.34
CA GLN A 219 4.52 4.03 -2.36
C GLN A 219 4.69 5.53 -2.68
N ASN A 220 5.87 5.94 -3.14
CA ASN A 220 6.11 7.35 -3.47
C ASN A 220 5.50 7.74 -4.81
N CYS A 221 5.44 6.84 -5.79
CA CYS A 221 4.64 7.05 -7.00
C CYS A 221 3.19 7.30 -6.63
N HIS A 222 2.57 6.46 -5.80
CA HIS A 222 1.20 6.67 -5.35
C HIS A 222 1.01 8.06 -4.71
N MET A 223 1.88 8.47 -3.79
CA MET A 223 1.61 9.65 -2.96
C MET A 223 2.14 10.99 -3.49
N LEU A 224 3.26 10.96 -4.23
CA LEU A 224 4.00 12.17 -4.62
C LEU A 224 4.00 12.45 -6.12
N TRP A 225 3.46 11.56 -6.97
CA TRP A 225 3.37 11.79 -8.42
C TRP A 225 2.71 13.13 -8.76
N LYS A 226 1.65 13.49 -8.05
CA LYS A 226 0.94 14.78 -8.23
C LYS A 226 1.85 16.00 -8.13
N ASN A 227 3.00 15.91 -7.48
CA ASN A 227 3.90 17.05 -7.28
C ASN A 227 4.75 17.32 -8.52
N MET A 228 5.02 16.30 -9.34
CA MET A 228 5.80 16.45 -10.57
C MET A 228 4.93 16.62 -11.83
N ASP A 229 3.62 16.46 -11.70
CA ASP A 229 2.68 16.43 -12.82
C ASP A 229 1.68 17.59 -12.77
N GLU A 230 1.92 18.60 -13.61
CA GLU A 230 1.10 19.82 -13.67
C GLU A 230 -0.36 19.58 -14.09
N ASN A 231 -0.66 18.41 -14.68
CA ASN A 231 -2.02 18.06 -15.09
C ASN A 231 -2.84 17.43 -13.96
N HIS A 232 -2.20 17.06 -12.84
CA HIS A 232 -2.89 16.41 -11.74
C HIS A 232 -3.81 17.40 -11.00
N PRO A 233 -5.06 17.05 -10.66
CA PRO A 233 -5.99 17.98 -9.98
C PRO A 233 -5.47 18.55 -8.65
N LEU A 234 -4.61 17.79 -7.97
CA LEU A 234 -3.95 18.18 -6.72
C LEU A 234 -2.53 18.75 -6.92
N TYR A 235 -2.11 19.11 -8.15
CA TYR A 235 -0.81 19.71 -8.37
C TYR A 235 -0.69 21.04 -7.59
N GLN A 236 0.42 21.19 -6.88
CA GLN A 236 0.74 22.40 -6.14
C GLN A 236 2.01 23.03 -6.74
N PRO A 237 1.91 24.19 -7.42
CA PRO A 237 3.07 24.86 -7.99
C PRO A 237 4.15 25.20 -6.96
N ASN A 238 3.75 25.43 -5.71
CA ASN A 238 4.61 25.76 -4.57
C ASN A 238 5.09 24.55 -3.75
N ALA A 239 4.81 23.31 -4.18
CA ALA A 239 5.41 22.12 -3.55
C ALA A 239 6.94 22.21 -3.60
N SER A 240 7.60 21.67 -2.57
CA SER A 240 9.06 21.72 -2.45
C SER A 240 9.75 21.07 -3.65
N GLN A 241 10.94 21.56 -4.00
CA GLN A 241 11.71 20.97 -5.10
C GLN A 241 12.09 19.50 -4.82
N GLU A 242 12.21 19.12 -3.54
CA GLU A 242 12.49 17.74 -3.12
C GLU A 242 11.34 16.81 -3.46
N THR A 243 10.11 17.18 -3.11
CA THR A 243 8.93 16.34 -3.39
C THR A 243 8.61 16.29 -4.89
N LYS A 244 8.82 17.39 -5.64
CA LYS A 244 8.75 17.37 -7.12
C LYS A 244 9.78 16.43 -7.74
N ASN A 245 10.94 16.26 -7.09
CA ASN A 245 12.01 15.37 -7.54
C ASN A 245 11.98 13.99 -6.88
N ALA A 246 10.95 13.64 -6.10
CA ALA A 246 10.92 12.40 -5.31
C ALA A 246 11.13 11.17 -6.20
N MET A 247 10.41 11.05 -7.32
CA MET A 247 10.54 9.92 -8.24
C MET A 247 11.95 9.86 -8.84
N LYS A 248 12.51 11.00 -9.25
CA LYS A 248 13.90 11.06 -9.75
C LYS A 248 14.88 10.56 -8.70
N TYR A 249 14.74 11.00 -7.45
CA TYR A 249 15.55 10.54 -6.34
C TYR A 249 15.43 9.01 -6.14
N MET A 250 14.21 8.47 -6.11
CA MET A 250 13.98 7.03 -5.94
C MET A 250 14.66 6.20 -7.04
N TYR A 251 14.52 6.59 -8.30
CA TYR A 251 15.19 5.89 -9.41
C TYR A 251 16.72 6.02 -9.37
N GLN A 252 17.26 7.16 -8.90
CA GLN A 252 18.70 7.30 -8.68
C GLN A 252 19.21 6.35 -7.59
N ARG A 253 18.46 6.17 -6.48
CA ARG A 253 18.81 5.18 -5.46
C ARG A 253 18.75 3.75 -6.00
N MET A 254 17.81 3.44 -6.90
CA MET A 254 17.78 2.12 -7.56
C MET A 254 18.94 1.88 -8.53
N ASP A 255 19.44 2.92 -9.20
CA ASP A 255 20.68 2.83 -9.99
C ASP A 255 21.87 2.45 -9.10
N GLU A 256 21.95 3.00 -7.88
CA GLU A 256 22.97 2.61 -6.91
C GLU A 256 22.83 1.16 -6.44
N VAL A 257 21.60 0.68 -6.23
CA VAL A 257 21.32 -0.75 -5.96
C VAL A 257 21.85 -1.63 -7.09
N LEU A 258 21.55 -1.28 -8.34
CA LEU A 258 22.02 -2.01 -9.50
C LEU A 258 23.56 -1.99 -9.59
N LYS A 259 24.18 -0.84 -9.33
CA LYS A 259 25.65 -0.71 -9.27
C LYS A 259 26.27 -1.65 -8.23
N MET A 260 25.68 -1.74 -7.03
CA MET A 260 26.13 -2.66 -5.98
C MET A 260 26.03 -4.12 -6.43
N ALA A 261 24.90 -4.54 -7.02
CA ALA A 261 24.75 -5.89 -7.59
C ALA A 261 25.81 -6.18 -8.66
N LEU A 262 25.98 -5.27 -9.63
CA LEU A 262 26.93 -5.41 -10.73
C LEU A 262 28.37 -5.59 -10.22
N GLY A 263 28.75 -4.88 -9.15
CA GLY A 263 30.07 -5.00 -8.52
C GLY A 263 30.35 -6.35 -7.85
N LYS A 264 29.34 -7.21 -7.67
CA LYS A 264 29.45 -8.54 -7.05
C LYS A 264 29.29 -9.69 -8.04
N LEU A 265 28.98 -9.42 -9.31
CA LEU A 265 28.76 -10.48 -10.29
C LEU A 265 30.07 -11.19 -10.65
N ASP A 266 30.00 -12.52 -10.74
CA ASP A 266 31.01 -13.35 -11.39
C ASP A 266 30.49 -13.83 -12.76
N SER A 267 31.27 -14.65 -13.47
CA SER A 267 30.88 -15.18 -14.80
C SER A 267 29.74 -16.22 -14.75
N ARG A 268 29.35 -16.68 -13.56
CA ARG A 268 28.35 -17.72 -13.32
C ARG A 268 27.05 -17.14 -12.74
N THR A 269 27.07 -15.93 -12.21
CA THR A 269 25.88 -15.28 -11.65
C THR A 269 24.98 -14.70 -12.75
N THR A 270 23.69 -15.04 -12.66
CA THR A 270 22.65 -14.39 -13.45
C THR A 270 21.99 -13.28 -12.62
N LEU A 271 21.96 -12.07 -13.17
CA LEU A 271 21.26 -10.93 -12.60
C LEU A 271 19.96 -10.71 -13.37
N MET A 272 18.87 -10.53 -12.64
CA MET A 272 17.58 -10.09 -13.16
C MET A 272 17.11 -8.91 -12.32
N VAL A 273 16.75 -7.81 -12.98
CA VAL A 273 16.04 -6.69 -12.38
C VAL A 273 14.65 -6.68 -13.00
N MET A 274 13.63 -6.69 -12.17
CA MET A 274 12.25 -6.72 -12.65
C MET A 274 11.38 -5.74 -11.88
N SER A 275 10.30 -5.31 -12.55
CA SER A 275 9.13 -4.69 -11.91
C SER A 275 7.92 -5.53 -12.27
N ASP A 276 7.05 -5.78 -11.29
CA ASP A 276 5.78 -6.49 -11.50
C ASP A 276 4.78 -5.66 -12.31
N HIS A 277 4.89 -4.34 -12.26
CA HIS A 277 4.11 -3.40 -13.09
C HIS A 277 4.85 -2.08 -13.33
N GLY A 278 4.31 -1.28 -14.26
CA GLY A 278 4.64 0.14 -14.41
C GLY A 278 3.74 1.02 -13.54
N PHE A 279 3.66 2.32 -13.88
CA PHE A 279 2.80 3.29 -13.19
C PHE A 279 2.22 4.30 -14.18
N ALA A 280 1.01 4.78 -13.88
CA ALA A 280 0.35 5.85 -14.60
C ALA A 280 -0.32 6.82 -13.63
N PRO A 281 -0.49 8.10 -14.02
CA PRO A 281 -1.21 9.05 -13.19
C PRO A 281 -2.67 8.65 -12.97
N PHE A 282 -3.25 9.09 -11.86
CA PHE A 282 -4.65 8.88 -11.47
C PHE A 282 -5.33 10.24 -11.25
N TYR A 283 -5.87 10.79 -12.32
CA TYR A 283 -6.51 12.12 -12.30
C TYR A 283 -7.99 12.06 -11.95
N ARG A 284 -8.68 11.02 -12.43
CA ARG A 284 -10.13 10.96 -12.43
C ARG A 284 -10.64 9.59 -12.04
N GLU A 285 -11.65 9.59 -11.20
CA GLU A 285 -12.30 8.37 -10.76
C GLU A 285 -13.47 8.02 -11.69
N PHE A 286 -13.66 6.73 -11.91
CA PHE A 286 -14.79 6.18 -12.64
C PHE A 286 -15.65 5.31 -11.72
N ASN A 287 -16.88 5.73 -11.47
CA ASN A 287 -17.80 5.00 -10.61
C ASN A 287 -18.41 3.81 -11.36
N LEU A 288 -17.66 2.71 -11.43
CA LEU A 288 -18.03 1.51 -12.20
C LEU A 288 -19.36 0.88 -11.74
N SER A 289 -19.61 0.85 -10.43
CA SER A 289 -20.88 0.36 -9.88
C SER A 289 -22.06 1.21 -10.35
N THR A 290 -21.91 2.54 -10.34
CA THR A 290 -22.89 3.50 -10.89
C THR A 290 -23.07 3.35 -12.39
N TRP A 291 -21.99 3.09 -13.14
CA TRP A 291 -22.07 2.79 -14.56
C TRP A 291 -22.95 1.57 -14.84
N LEU A 292 -22.80 0.50 -14.04
CA LEU A 292 -23.60 -0.72 -14.15
C LEU A 292 -25.08 -0.46 -13.86
N VAL A 293 -25.40 0.38 -12.87
CA VAL A 293 -26.78 0.81 -12.58
C VAL A 293 -27.35 1.61 -13.77
N LYS A 294 -26.64 2.65 -14.23
CA LYS A 294 -27.10 3.52 -15.33
C LYS A 294 -27.30 2.76 -16.65
N ASN A 295 -26.55 1.68 -16.87
CA ASN A 295 -26.67 0.83 -18.06
C ASN A 295 -27.63 -0.36 -17.89
N GLY A 296 -28.29 -0.50 -16.74
CA GLY A 296 -29.31 -1.55 -16.51
C GLY A 296 -28.73 -2.95 -16.25
N PHE A 297 -27.47 -3.03 -15.83
CA PHE A 297 -26.84 -4.29 -15.40
C PHE A 297 -27.02 -4.56 -13.91
N THR A 298 -27.06 -3.52 -13.08
CA THR A 298 -27.39 -3.62 -11.65
C THR A 298 -28.74 -2.98 -11.39
N ALA A 299 -29.63 -3.71 -10.71
CA ALA A 299 -30.95 -3.22 -10.34
C ALA A 299 -30.95 -2.82 -8.86
N LEU A 300 -31.52 -1.65 -8.56
CA LEU A 300 -31.70 -1.19 -7.18
C LEU A 300 -33.17 -1.37 -6.78
N SER A 301 -33.41 -1.90 -5.58
CA SER A 301 -34.73 -2.01 -4.96
C SER A 301 -35.29 -0.65 -4.54
N ASP A 302 -34.40 0.28 -4.15
CA ASP A 302 -34.72 1.67 -3.84
C ASP A 302 -33.65 2.61 -4.42
N PRO A 303 -33.86 3.17 -5.62
CA PRO A 303 -32.92 4.11 -6.24
C PRO A 303 -32.72 5.42 -5.45
N SER A 304 -33.66 5.79 -4.57
CA SER A 304 -33.57 7.04 -3.80
C SER A 304 -32.47 6.98 -2.73
N ARG A 305 -32.06 5.77 -2.35
CA ARG A 305 -31.05 5.51 -1.30
C ARG A 305 -29.67 5.19 -1.85
N MET A 306 -29.44 5.41 -3.15
CA MET A 306 -28.20 5.01 -3.85
C MET A 306 -26.90 5.53 -3.18
N GLU A 307 -26.96 6.67 -2.50
CA GLU A 307 -25.79 7.36 -1.89
C GLU A 307 -25.55 7.00 -0.41
N ASP A 308 -26.58 6.60 0.35
CA ASP A 308 -26.54 6.51 1.83
C ASP A 308 -26.00 5.15 2.35
N MET A 309 -25.11 4.49 1.62
CA MET A 309 -25.03 3.04 1.65
C MET A 309 -23.66 2.41 1.81
N THR A 310 -23.69 1.16 2.30
CA THR A 310 -22.55 0.25 2.36
C THR A 310 -22.99 -1.16 1.90
N TYR A 311 -22.11 -1.91 1.23
CA TYR A 311 -22.25 -3.36 1.02
C TYR A 311 -23.52 -3.88 0.30
N PHE A 312 -23.99 -3.18 -0.75
CA PHE A 312 -25.08 -3.67 -1.62
C PHE A 312 -26.49 -3.79 -1.01
N ASP A 313 -26.79 -3.15 0.12
CA ASP A 313 -28.06 -3.32 0.87
C ASP A 313 -29.37 -2.99 0.10
N VAL A 314 -29.32 -2.26 -1.03
CA VAL A 314 -30.47 -1.94 -1.90
C VAL A 314 -30.35 -2.58 -3.27
N VAL A 315 -29.44 -3.52 -3.46
CA VAL A 315 -29.36 -4.25 -4.72
C VAL A 315 -30.52 -5.25 -4.77
N ASP A 316 -31.36 -5.11 -5.79
CA ASP A 316 -32.34 -6.14 -6.14
C ASP A 316 -31.61 -7.24 -6.92
N TRP A 317 -31.11 -8.23 -6.18
CA TRP A 317 -30.34 -9.32 -6.77
C TRP A 317 -31.14 -10.15 -7.78
N SER A 318 -32.46 -10.28 -7.60
CA SER A 318 -33.31 -11.06 -8.51
C SER A 318 -33.36 -10.46 -9.92
N ARG A 319 -33.08 -9.16 -10.06
CA ARG A 319 -33.09 -8.41 -11.33
C ARG A 319 -31.70 -7.93 -11.76
N THR A 320 -30.69 -8.06 -10.90
CA THR A 320 -29.30 -7.65 -11.17
C THR A 320 -28.59 -8.70 -12.01
N LYS A 321 -28.05 -8.30 -13.16
CA LYS A 321 -27.29 -9.16 -14.08
C LYS A 321 -25.80 -9.19 -13.77
N ALA A 322 -25.23 -8.08 -13.30
CA ALA A 322 -23.82 -7.97 -12.97
C ALA A 322 -23.60 -6.93 -11.86
N TYR A 323 -22.48 -7.05 -11.16
CA TYR A 323 -22.06 -6.14 -10.10
C TYR A 323 -20.53 -5.99 -10.12
N ALA A 324 -20.03 -4.87 -9.60
CA ALA A 324 -18.60 -4.60 -9.47
C ALA A 324 -18.18 -4.71 -8.00
N MET A 325 -16.98 -5.26 -7.77
CA MET A 325 -16.37 -5.32 -6.44
C MET A 325 -14.85 -5.44 -6.60
N GLY A 326 -14.11 -4.77 -5.72
CA GLY A 326 -12.66 -4.65 -5.88
C GLY A 326 -12.29 -3.64 -6.96
N ILE A 327 -11.02 -3.62 -7.37
CA ILE A 327 -10.49 -2.52 -8.18
C ILE A 327 -10.84 -2.64 -9.67
N ASN A 328 -10.75 -3.84 -10.24
CA ASN A 328 -10.90 -4.06 -11.68
C ASN A 328 -11.96 -5.11 -12.05
N GLY A 329 -12.66 -5.69 -11.06
CA GLY A 329 -13.50 -6.86 -11.24
C GLY A 329 -14.98 -6.56 -11.47
N ILE A 330 -15.57 -7.22 -12.47
CA ILE A 330 -17.03 -7.35 -12.63
C ILE A 330 -17.41 -8.82 -12.55
N TYR A 331 -18.49 -9.08 -11.82
CA TYR A 331 -19.07 -10.40 -11.63
C TYR A 331 -20.46 -10.44 -12.26
N ILE A 332 -20.77 -11.52 -12.97
CA ILE A 332 -22.12 -11.83 -13.45
C ILE A 332 -22.89 -12.47 -12.30
N ASN A 333 -24.09 -11.98 -11.99
CA ASN A 333 -24.93 -12.61 -10.97
C ASN A 333 -25.58 -13.88 -11.54
N MET A 334 -24.86 -15.01 -11.44
CA MET A 334 -25.10 -16.24 -12.19
C MET A 334 -25.88 -17.27 -11.39
N GLN A 335 -26.91 -17.85 -12.01
CA GLN A 335 -27.70 -18.93 -11.41
C GLN A 335 -26.83 -20.14 -11.07
N GLY A 336 -27.02 -20.69 -9.87
CA GLY A 336 -26.29 -21.85 -9.37
C GLY A 336 -24.92 -21.54 -8.77
N ARG A 337 -24.33 -20.37 -9.06
CA ARG A 337 -23.12 -19.87 -8.40
C ARG A 337 -23.48 -18.86 -7.30
N ASP A 338 -24.29 -17.87 -7.67
CA ASP A 338 -24.69 -16.78 -6.79
C ASP A 338 -26.06 -17.06 -6.17
N ARG A 339 -26.22 -16.79 -4.87
CA ARG A 339 -27.42 -17.17 -4.08
C ARG A 339 -28.74 -16.71 -4.72
N PHE A 340 -28.73 -15.53 -5.35
CA PHE A 340 -29.87 -14.92 -6.01
C PHE A 340 -29.58 -14.64 -7.49
N GLY A 341 -28.82 -15.53 -8.14
CA GLY A 341 -28.43 -15.42 -9.54
C GLY A 341 -29.61 -15.16 -10.48
N SER A 342 -29.55 -14.06 -11.24
CA SER A 342 -30.59 -13.72 -12.24
C SER A 342 -30.24 -14.19 -13.65
N VAL A 343 -28.96 -14.42 -13.93
CA VAL A 343 -28.45 -14.77 -15.27
C VAL A 343 -28.26 -16.29 -15.37
N HIS A 344 -28.96 -16.91 -16.31
CA HIS A 344 -28.76 -18.32 -16.64
C HIS A 344 -27.35 -18.51 -17.26
N PRO A 345 -26.58 -19.58 -16.95
CA PRO A 345 -25.18 -19.73 -17.39
C PRO A 345 -24.97 -19.58 -18.91
N GLN A 346 -25.90 -20.10 -19.72
CA GLN A 346 -25.92 -20.02 -21.19
C GLN A 346 -26.04 -18.58 -21.70
N GLN A 347 -26.56 -17.66 -20.89
CA GLN A 347 -26.70 -16.25 -21.21
C GLN A 347 -25.49 -15.41 -20.74
N ALA A 348 -24.64 -15.93 -19.86
CA ALA A 348 -23.52 -15.18 -19.28
C ALA A 348 -22.59 -14.61 -20.35
N SER A 349 -22.22 -15.39 -21.37
CA SER A 349 -21.38 -14.93 -22.48
C SER A 349 -22.02 -13.84 -23.35
N LYS A 350 -23.35 -13.72 -23.36
CA LYS A 350 -24.05 -12.61 -24.02
C LYS A 350 -23.95 -11.35 -23.16
N VAL A 351 -24.24 -11.46 -21.86
CA VAL A 351 -24.15 -10.34 -20.91
C VAL A 351 -22.73 -9.78 -20.85
N LYS A 352 -21.70 -10.65 -20.75
CA LYS A 352 -20.29 -10.24 -20.76
C LYS A 352 -19.93 -9.44 -22.00
N ARG A 353 -20.29 -9.94 -23.19
CA ARG A 353 -20.03 -9.24 -24.46
C ARG A 353 -20.70 -7.87 -24.52
N GLU A 354 -21.93 -7.77 -24.02
CA GLU A 354 -22.65 -6.50 -23.97
C GLU A 354 -21.93 -5.49 -23.06
N ILE A 355 -21.59 -5.89 -21.83
CA ILE A 355 -20.83 -5.05 -20.88
C ILE A 355 -19.50 -4.59 -21.49
N ILE A 356 -18.69 -5.54 -21.99
CA ILE A 356 -17.38 -5.25 -22.59
C ILE A 356 -17.54 -4.25 -23.74
N SER A 357 -18.48 -4.48 -24.66
CA SER A 357 -18.67 -3.63 -25.84
C SER A 357 -19.04 -2.18 -25.50
N ARG A 358 -19.78 -1.97 -24.41
CA ARG A 358 -20.16 -0.63 -23.95
C ARG A 358 -19.03 0.05 -23.16
N LEU A 359 -18.35 -0.68 -22.28
CA LEU A 359 -17.23 -0.14 -21.49
C LEU A 359 -16.09 0.40 -22.35
N VAL A 360 -15.69 -0.33 -23.41
CA VAL A 360 -14.61 0.11 -24.31
C VAL A 360 -14.99 1.32 -25.16
N GLN A 361 -16.27 1.68 -25.21
CA GLN A 361 -16.77 2.89 -25.88
C GLN A 361 -17.01 4.05 -24.90
N GLU A 362 -16.90 3.79 -23.59
CA GLU A 362 -17.16 4.79 -22.55
C GLU A 362 -16.10 5.88 -22.60
N LYS A 363 -16.56 7.12 -22.67
CA LYS A 363 -15.72 8.30 -22.72
C LYS A 363 -16.12 9.25 -21.63
N ASP A 364 -15.11 9.85 -21.02
CA ASP A 364 -15.33 10.91 -20.06
C ASP A 364 -15.84 12.18 -20.78
N PRO A 365 -17.05 12.68 -20.46
CA PRO A 365 -17.63 13.83 -21.13
C PRO A 365 -16.85 15.13 -20.92
N ARG A 366 -16.01 15.23 -19.87
CA ARG A 366 -15.23 16.45 -19.60
C ARG A 366 -14.12 16.68 -20.64
N ASN A 367 -13.50 15.60 -21.12
CA ASN A 367 -12.29 15.68 -21.96
C ASN A 367 -12.35 14.81 -23.22
N GLY A 368 -13.41 14.01 -23.40
CA GLY A 368 -13.62 13.12 -24.53
C GLY A 368 -12.69 11.90 -24.58
N LYS A 369 -11.87 11.66 -23.54
CA LYS A 369 -10.91 10.55 -23.50
C LYS A 369 -11.61 9.22 -23.18
N PRO A 370 -11.15 8.09 -23.75
CA PRO A 370 -11.62 6.77 -23.34
C PRO A 370 -11.20 6.48 -21.90
N VAL A 371 -12.09 5.85 -21.14
CA VAL A 371 -11.91 5.55 -19.71
C VAL A 371 -11.25 4.18 -19.51
N VAL A 372 -11.57 3.25 -20.40
CA VAL A 372 -11.13 1.86 -20.38
C VAL A 372 -10.39 1.59 -21.69
N VAL A 373 -9.20 1.00 -21.61
CA VAL A 373 -8.47 0.52 -22.79
C VAL A 373 -9.10 -0.78 -23.27
N ASN A 374 -9.33 -1.71 -22.33
CA ASN A 374 -9.93 -2.99 -22.64
C ASN A 374 -10.69 -3.58 -21.42
N ALA A 375 -11.62 -4.49 -21.69
CA ALA A 375 -12.29 -5.29 -20.67
C ALA A 375 -12.25 -6.76 -21.10
N TYR A 376 -11.59 -7.59 -20.29
CA TYR A 376 -11.24 -8.96 -20.64
C TYR A 376 -12.23 -9.94 -20.06
N ASP A 377 -12.76 -10.84 -20.89
CA ASP A 377 -13.44 -12.03 -20.43
C ASP A 377 -12.42 -12.98 -19.80
N THR A 378 -12.44 -13.11 -18.47
CA THR A 378 -11.45 -13.89 -17.71
C THR A 378 -11.38 -15.34 -18.14
N HIS A 379 -12.50 -15.93 -18.59
CA HIS A 379 -12.52 -17.33 -19.05
C HIS A 379 -11.78 -17.54 -20.38
N LYS A 380 -11.38 -16.45 -21.06
CA LYS A 380 -10.56 -16.49 -22.27
C LYS A 380 -9.09 -16.24 -22.01
N ILE A 381 -8.74 -15.58 -20.91
CA ILE A 381 -7.37 -15.14 -20.62
C ILE A 381 -6.73 -15.87 -19.43
N TYR A 382 -7.54 -16.44 -18.55
CA TYR A 382 -7.09 -17.21 -17.39
C TYR A 382 -7.52 -18.66 -17.50
N SER A 383 -6.78 -19.51 -16.80
CA SER A 383 -7.07 -20.93 -16.65
C SER A 383 -6.73 -21.39 -15.24
N GLY A 384 -7.06 -22.64 -14.89
CA GLY A 384 -6.72 -23.21 -13.59
C GLY A 384 -7.89 -23.33 -12.60
N PRO A 385 -7.62 -23.90 -11.42
CA PRO A 385 -8.67 -24.38 -10.50
C PRO A 385 -9.48 -23.26 -9.84
N PHE A 386 -8.98 -22.02 -9.84
CA PHE A 386 -9.63 -20.88 -9.20
C PHE A 386 -10.45 -20.01 -10.16
N LEU A 387 -10.58 -20.41 -11.43
CA LEU A 387 -11.34 -19.64 -12.43
C LEU A 387 -12.81 -19.42 -12.02
N ALA A 388 -13.40 -20.36 -11.28
CA ALA A 388 -14.78 -20.28 -10.82
C ALA A 388 -15.05 -19.16 -9.80
N VAL A 389 -14.02 -18.71 -9.06
CA VAL A 389 -14.10 -17.64 -8.06
C VAL A 389 -13.46 -16.33 -8.53
N ALA A 390 -12.87 -16.32 -9.74
CA ALA A 390 -12.35 -15.11 -10.36
C ALA A 390 -13.50 -14.17 -10.78
N PRO A 391 -13.23 -12.86 -10.94
CA PRO A 391 -14.15 -11.97 -11.67
C PRO A 391 -14.49 -12.56 -13.04
N ASP A 392 -15.69 -12.32 -13.56
CA ASP A 392 -16.09 -12.77 -14.90
C ASP A 392 -15.56 -11.84 -16.00
N ILE A 393 -15.26 -10.59 -15.64
CA ILE A 393 -14.62 -9.59 -16.49
C ILE A 393 -13.58 -8.85 -15.64
N VAL A 394 -12.38 -8.64 -16.18
CA VAL A 394 -11.35 -7.77 -15.60
C VAL A 394 -11.15 -6.56 -16.50
N LEU A 395 -11.23 -5.35 -15.92
CA LEU A 395 -11.07 -4.09 -16.64
C LEU A 395 -9.59 -3.68 -16.67
N GLY A 396 -9.14 -3.14 -17.79
CA GLY A 396 -7.89 -2.40 -17.92
C GLY A 396 -8.20 -0.92 -18.16
N TYR A 397 -8.04 -0.08 -17.13
CA TYR A 397 -8.29 1.35 -17.23
C TYR A 397 -7.29 2.05 -18.16
N GLN A 398 -7.68 3.20 -18.70
CA GLN A 398 -6.79 4.12 -19.39
C GLN A 398 -5.95 4.93 -18.40
N SER A 399 -4.76 5.38 -18.84
CA SER A 399 -3.94 6.35 -18.09
C SER A 399 -4.77 7.56 -17.67
N GLY A 400 -4.66 7.94 -16.38
CA GLY A 400 -5.45 9.00 -15.77
C GLY A 400 -6.74 8.52 -15.09
N TYR A 401 -7.15 7.26 -15.26
CA TYR A 401 -8.40 6.73 -14.72
C TYR A 401 -8.20 5.50 -13.83
N ARG A 402 -9.00 5.43 -12.76
CA ARG A 402 -9.18 4.24 -11.92
C ARG A 402 -10.63 4.21 -11.44
N ILE A 403 -11.09 3.07 -10.94
CA ILE A 403 -12.31 3.04 -10.12
C ILE A 403 -12.17 3.93 -8.87
N SER A 404 -13.29 4.50 -8.41
CA SER A 404 -13.33 5.24 -7.14
C SER A 404 -13.23 4.34 -5.91
N ASP A 405 -12.72 4.88 -4.81
CA ASP A 405 -12.61 4.16 -3.53
C ASP A 405 -13.97 3.66 -3.02
N GLU A 406 -15.03 4.42 -3.27
CA GLU A 406 -16.39 4.04 -2.88
C GLU A 406 -16.94 2.88 -3.71
N SER A 407 -16.69 2.89 -5.03
CA SER A 407 -17.14 1.80 -5.91
C SER A 407 -16.37 0.50 -5.64
N VAL A 408 -15.10 0.58 -5.21
CA VAL A 408 -14.32 -0.59 -4.77
C VAL A 408 -15.03 -1.34 -3.64
N LEU A 409 -15.64 -0.61 -2.71
CA LEU A 409 -16.39 -1.12 -1.55
C LEU A 409 -17.86 -1.48 -1.88
N GLY A 410 -18.26 -1.42 -3.14
CA GLY A 410 -19.62 -1.76 -3.57
C GLY A 410 -20.66 -0.66 -3.29
N LYS A 411 -20.24 0.60 -3.11
CA LYS A 411 -21.15 1.74 -3.08
C LYS A 411 -21.46 2.25 -4.48
N PHE A 412 -22.44 3.16 -4.60
CA PHE A 412 -22.93 3.67 -5.89
C PHE A 412 -22.94 5.22 -5.93
N PRO A 413 -21.79 5.90 -6.01
CA PRO A 413 -21.77 7.37 -6.04
C PRO A 413 -22.56 7.94 -7.23
N LYS A 414 -23.30 9.03 -7.02
CA LYS A 414 -24.21 9.58 -8.05
C LYS A 414 -23.51 9.97 -9.35
N GLU A 415 -22.38 10.65 -9.22
CA GLU A 415 -21.57 11.09 -10.35
C GLU A 415 -20.92 9.87 -11.00
N LEU A 416 -20.87 9.85 -12.34
CA LEU A 416 -20.17 8.76 -13.03
C LEU A 416 -18.65 8.98 -12.99
N PHE A 417 -18.23 10.24 -13.00
CA PHE A 417 -16.83 10.64 -12.97
C PHE A 417 -16.61 11.74 -11.95
N SER A 418 -15.54 11.62 -11.17
CA SER A 418 -15.08 12.63 -10.21
C SER A 418 -13.59 12.92 -10.44
N ASP A 419 -13.12 14.05 -9.93
CA ASP A 419 -11.67 14.30 -9.86
C ASP A 419 -11.09 13.57 -8.66
N ARG A 420 -9.84 13.11 -8.78
CA ARG A 420 -9.13 12.52 -7.65
C ARG A 420 -8.75 13.61 -6.65
N THR A 421 -9.36 13.57 -5.47
CA THR A 421 -9.16 14.56 -4.39
C THR A 421 -8.39 14.03 -3.19
N ASP A 422 -8.11 12.72 -3.14
CA ASP A 422 -7.18 12.12 -2.18
C ASP A 422 -5.75 12.09 -2.75
N LYS A 423 -4.75 12.08 -1.85
CA LYS A 423 -3.33 12.23 -2.21
C LYS A 423 -2.73 11.01 -2.94
N TRP A 424 -3.44 9.89 -3.00
CA TRP A 424 -3.11 8.76 -3.89
C TRP A 424 -3.35 9.15 -5.35
N ALA A 425 -2.29 9.61 -6.00
CA ALA A 425 -2.25 10.39 -7.23
C ALA A 425 -1.79 9.63 -8.48
N ALA A 426 -1.21 8.46 -8.32
CA ALA A 426 -0.85 7.56 -9.42
C ALA A 426 -1.21 6.14 -9.03
N ASP A 427 -1.32 5.26 -10.02
CA ASP A 427 -1.69 3.87 -9.80
C ASP A 427 -1.15 2.97 -10.92
N HIS A 428 -1.35 1.68 -10.75
CA HIS A 428 -0.97 0.62 -11.68
C HIS A 428 -2.16 -0.33 -11.95
N CYS A 429 -3.37 0.02 -11.53
CA CYS A 429 -4.62 -0.69 -11.86
C CYS A 429 -5.13 -0.42 -13.29
N MET A 430 -4.29 0.12 -14.18
CA MET A 430 -4.59 0.37 -15.59
C MET A 430 -4.39 -0.91 -16.41
N ASP A 431 -4.72 -0.85 -17.70
CA ASP A 431 -4.42 -1.94 -18.62
C ASP A 431 -2.90 -2.24 -18.65
N PRO A 432 -2.47 -3.51 -18.72
CA PRO A 432 -1.05 -3.87 -18.73
C PRO A 432 -0.27 -3.23 -19.90
N SER A 433 -0.93 -2.82 -20.99
CA SER A 433 -0.28 -2.06 -22.06
C SER A 433 0.03 -0.60 -21.70
N VAL A 434 -0.66 -0.05 -20.69
CA VAL A 434 -0.46 1.31 -20.18
C VAL A 434 0.62 1.34 -19.10
N VAL A 435 0.67 0.30 -18.27
CA VAL A 435 1.61 0.19 -17.14
C VAL A 435 2.48 -1.07 -17.25
N PRO A 436 3.27 -1.22 -18.33
CA PRO A 436 4.10 -2.41 -18.51
C PRO A 436 5.18 -2.47 -17.43
N GLY A 437 5.41 -3.68 -16.91
CA GLY A 437 6.57 -3.97 -16.06
C GLY A 437 7.89 -3.85 -16.82
N VAL A 438 8.99 -3.88 -16.08
CA VAL A 438 10.35 -3.81 -16.62
C VAL A 438 11.03 -5.15 -16.39
N LEU A 439 11.85 -5.59 -17.34
CA LEU A 439 12.78 -6.72 -17.16
C LEU A 439 14.13 -6.36 -17.77
N LEU A 440 15.17 -6.38 -16.95
CA LEU A 440 16.57 -6.24 -17.35
C LEU A 440 17.36 -7.46 -16.88
N SER A 441 18.32 -7.91 -17.67
CA SER A 441 19.19 -9.03 -17.28
C SER A 441 20.58 -8.92 -17.89
N ASN A 442 21.58 -9.53 -17.25
CA ASN A 442 22.90 -9.74 -17.83
C ASN A 442 22.96 -10.94 -18.79
N LYS A 443 21.83 -11.62 -19.04
CA LYS A 443 21.66 -12.67 -20.05
C LYS A 443 20.75 -12.18 -21.18
N GLU A 444 20.99 -12.68 -22.39
CA GLU A 444 20.16 -12.36 -23.57
C GLU A 444 18.75 -12.95 -23.38
N VAL A 445 17.74 -12.08 -23.33
CA VAL A 445 16.33 -12.46 -23.30
C VAL A 445 15.86 -12.70 -24.73
N ALA A 446 15.54 -13.95 -25.05
CA ALA A 446 15.09 -14.36 -26.39
C ALA A 446 13.59 -14.14 -26.60
N CYS A 447 12.81 -13.97 -25.53
CA CYS A 447 11.38 -13.72 -25.59
C CYS A 447 11.10 -12.22 -25.80
N PRO A 448 10.43 -11.80 -26.90
CA PRO A 448 10.16 -10.38 -27.15
C PRO A 448 9.23 -9.73 -26.14
N ASN A 449 8.24 -10.47 -25.63
CA ASN A 449 7.24 -10.00 -24.68
C ASN A 449 7.12 -11.01 -23.51
N PRO A 450 8.12 -11.05 -22.62
CA PRO A 450 8.11 -11.97 -21.49
C PRO A 450 7.00 -11.57 -20.52
N ALA A 451 6.27 -12.56 -20.00
CA ALA A 451 5.31 -12.36 -18.93
C ALA A 451 5.96 -12.60 -17.57
N ILE A 452 5.38 -12.04 -16.51
CA ILE A 452 5.90 -12.22 -15.15
C ILE A 452 5.96 -13.69 -14.70
N TRP A 453 5.02 -14.52 -15.17
CA TRP A 453 5.00 -15.95 -14.89
C TRP A 453 6.08 -16.75 -15.64
N ASP A 454 6.76 -16.15 -16.62
CA ASP A 454 7.92 -16.77 -17.29
C ASP A 454 9.20 -16.72 -16.42
N LEU A 455 9.22 -15.85 -15.41
CA LEU A 455 10.41 -15.62 -14.58
C LEU A 455 10.72 -16.83 -13.69
N ALA A 456 9.71 -17.44 -13.07
CA ALA A 456 9.93 -18.62 -12.22
C ALA A 456 10.50 -19.83 -13.01
N PRO A 457 9.93 -20.24 -14.17
CA PRO A 457 10.54 -21.22 -15.08
C PRO A 457 11.96 -20.85 -15.50
N THR A 458 12.20 -19.58 -15.80
CA THR A 458 13.53 -19.08 -16.18
C THR A 458 14.55 -19.28 -15.06
N ILE A 459 14.19 -18.93 -13.82
CA ILE A 459 15.05 -19.09 -12.65
C ILE A 459 15.33 -20.57 -12.39
N ILE A 460 14.30 -21.43 -12.38
CA ILE A 460 14.46 -22.88 -12.17
C ILE A 460 15.39 -23.48 -13.22
N ASN A 461 15.19 -23.12 -14.49
CA ASN A 461 16.05 -23.58 -15.59
C ASN A 461 17.49 -23.07 -15.45
N ALA A 462 17.70 -21.84 -14.97
CA ALA A 462 19.04 -21.30 -14.71
C ALA A 462 19.81 -22.06 -13.61
N PHE A 463 19.10 -22.70 -12.68
CA PHE A 463 19.69 -23.65 -11.72
C PHE A 463 19.94 -25.05 -12.28
N GLY A 464 19.67 -25.29 -13.58
CA GLY A 464 19.77 -26.61 -14.19
C GLY A 464 18.71 -27.60 -13.71
N LEU A 465 17.64 -27.10 -13.08
CA LEU A 465 16.54 -27.91 -12.58
C LEU A 465 15.47 -28.06 -13.65
N LYS A 466 14.76 -29.19 -13.61
CA LYS A 466 13.62 -29.42 -14.50
C LYS A 466 12.46 -28.51 -14.10
N VAL A 467 12.01 -27.68 -15.04
CA VAL A 467 10.81 -26.84 -14.86
C VAL A 467 9.58 -27.74 -14.62
N PRO A 468 8.82 -27.53 -13.53
CA PRO A 468 7.56 -28.22 -13.29
C PRO A 468 6.58 -28.01 -14.44
N LYS A 469 5.84 -29.07 -14.81
CA LYS A 469 4.91 -29.00 -15.95
C LYS A 469 3.65 -28.17 -15.64
N GLU A 470 3.42 -27.93 -14.36
CA GLU A 470 2.30 -27.17 -13.82
C GLU A 470 2.49 -25.65 -13.97
N MET A 471 3.70 -25.18 -14.28
CA MET A 471 3.96 -23.77 -14.54
C MET A 471 3.52 -23.39 -15.97
N ASP A 472 2.76 -22.30 -16.09
CA ASP A 472 2.28 -21.80 -17.39
C ASP A 472 3.40 -21.14 -18.23
N GLY A 473 4.37 -20.52 -17.55
CA GLY A 473 5.46 -19.80 -18.19
C GLY A 473 6.56 -20.69 -18.75
N LYS A 474 7.48 -20.07 -19.49
CA LYS A 474 8.62 -20.76 -20.13
C LYS A 474 9.93 -20.04 -19.87
N PRO A 475 11.08 -20.76 -19.83
CA PRO A 475 12.38 -20.12 -19.78
C PRO A 475 12.57 -19.13 -20.94
N ILE A 476 13.03 -17.91 -20.63
CA ILE A 476 13.14 -16.82 -21.61
C ILE A 476 14.57 -16.54 -22.09
N PHE A 477 15.58 -17.09 -21.40
CA PHE A 477 16.97 -16.92 -21.83
C PHE A 477 17.29 -17.80 -23.02
N LYS A 478 18.16 -17.29 -23.87
CA LYS A 478 18.75 -18.06 -24.97
C LYS A 478 19.63 -19.17 -24.39
N VAL A 479 19.42 -20.39 -24.89
CA VAL A 479 20.20 -21.60 -24.53
C VAL A 479 21.57 -21.56 -25.18
#